data_AF-A0AAW9BSS4-F1
#
_entry.id   AF-A0AAW9BSS4-F1
#
_cell.length_a   1.000
_cell.length_b   1.000
_cell.length_c   1.000
_cell.angle_alpha   90.00
_cell.angle_beta   90.00
_cell.angle_gamma   90.00
#
_symmetry.space_group_name_H-M   'P 1'
#
loop_
_entity.id
_entity.type
_entity.pdbx_description
1 polymer ?
#
loop_
_entity_poly.entity_id
_entity_poly.type
_entity_poly.pdbx_seq_one_letter_code
_entity_poly.pdbx_strand_id
1 'polypeptide(L)'
;RSEDAPITAAELLEPCDGERTEEGMRHNIRVALQYIEAWISGNGCVPIYGLMEDAATAEISRASIWQWIQHGKSLDNGQQVTKALFETYLQEEVEVVKQEVGEERYQAGRFEEAAQLMAKLTTSDELTNFLTVPGYDYLD
;
A
#
# COMPACT_ATOMS: atom_id res chain seq x y z
N ARG A 1 -0.43 9.60 -33.28
CA ARG A 1 -1.64 10.23 -32.70
C ARG A 1 -2.81 10.27 -33.66
N SER A 2 -2.71 10.75 -34.91
CA SER A 2 -3.82 10.67 -35.89
C SER A 2 -3.84 9.38 -36.72
N GLU A 3 -2.79 8.56 -36.63
CA GLU A 3 -2.68 7.27 -37.33
C GLU A 3 -2.89 6.07 -36.40
N ASP A 4 -3.17 6.31 -35.12
CA ASP A 4 -3.36 5.24 -34.13
C ASP A 4 -4.72 4.58 -34.41
N ALA A 5 -4.77 3.24 -34.37
CA ALA A 5 -6.02 2.52 -34.50
C ALA A 5 -6.99 2.91 -33.36
N PRO A 6 -8.32 2.88 -33.58
CA PRO A 6 -9.28 3.17 -32.52
C PRO A 6 -9.08 2.23 -31.34
N ILE A 7 -8.86 2.78 -30.15
CA ILE A 7 -8.76 2.02 -28.91
C ILE A 7 -10.17 1.62 -28.45
N THR A 8 -10.35 0.35 -28.16
CA THR A 8 -11.61 -0.25 -27.73
C THR A 8 -11.71 -0.37 -26.21
N ALA A 9 -12.93 -0.48 -25.70
CA ALA A 9 -13.14 -0.74 -24.27
C ALA A 9 -12.57 -2.09 -23.82
N ALA A 10 -12.51 -3.09 -24.73
CA ALA A 10 -11.93 -4.39 -24.44
C ALA A 10 -10.43 -4.28 -24.16
N GLU A 11 -9.69 -3.54 -25.00
CA GLU A 11 -8.25 -3.30 -24.82
C GLU A 11 -7.96 -2.51 -23.54
N LEU A 12 -8.84 -1.58 -23.14
CA LEU A 12 -8.68 -0.81 -21.91
C LEU A 12 -8.97 -1.60 -20.63
N LEU A 13 -9.75 -2.68 -20.72
CA LEU A 13 -10.17 -3.52 -19.59
C LEU A 13 -9.39 -4.83 -19.48
N GLU A 14 -8.55 -5.14 -20.46
CA GLU A 14 -7.71 -6.34 -20.45
C GLU A 14 -6.66 -6.22 -19.33
N PRO A 15 -6.68 -7.11 -18.32
CA PRO A 15 -5.64 -7.11 -17.29
C PRO A 15 -4.31 -7.55 -17.91
N CYS A 16 -3.21 -6.91 -17.50
CA CYS A 16 -1.89 -7.34 -17.91
C CYS A 16 -1.51 -8.70 -17.28
N ASP A 17 -0.64 -9.44 -17.97
CA ASP A 17 0.02 -10.61 -17.40
C ASP A 17 1.00 -10.20 -16.29
N GLY A 18 1.14 -11.06 -15.27
CA GLY A 18 2.05 -10.84 -14.16
C GLY A 18 1.79 -11.76 -12.98
N GLU A 19 2.75 -11.77 -12.05
CA GLU A 19 2.69 -12.59 -10.84
C GLU A 19 2.38 -11.74 -9.61
N ARG A 20 1.74 -12.37 -8.62
CA ARG A 20 1.52 -11.79 -7.29
C ARG A 20 2.61 -12.33 -6.38
N THR A 21 3.70 -11.60 -6.19
CA THR A 21 4.83 -12.10 -5.41
C THR A 21 4.76 -11.67 -3.94
N GLU A 22 5.29 -12.50 -3.04
CA GLU A 22 5.48 -12.11 -1.63
C GLU A 22 6.32 -10.83 -1.50
N GLU A 23 7.41 -10.75 -2.28
CA GLU A 23 8.30 -9.57 -2.29
C GLU A 23 7.54 -8.30 -2.68
N GLY A 24 6.69 -8.37 -3.72
CA GLY A 24 5.87 -7.24 -4.14
C GLY A 24 4.84 -6.83 -3.08
N MET A 25 4.25 -7.80 -2.38
CA MET A 25 3.34 -7.53 -1.26
C MET A 25 4.06 -6.78 -0.13
N ARG A 26 5.24 -7.26 0.28
CA ARG A 26 6.05 -6.65 1.35
C ARG A 26 6.54 -5.26 0.95
N HIS A 27 6.94 -5.08 -0.30
CA HIS A 27 7.31 -3.76 -0.83
C HIS A 27 6.15 -2.76 -0.75
N ASN A 28 4.95 -3.16 -1.21
CA ASN A 28 3.74 -2.34 -1.10
C ASN A 28 3.44 -1.95 0.34
N ILE A 29 3.66 -2.87 1.29
CA ILE A 29 3.51 -2.60 2.73
C ILE A 29 4.48 -1.51 3.19
N ARG A 30 5.78 -1.66 2.93
CA ARG A 30 6.80 -0.69 3.37
C ARG A 30 6.59 0.70 2.77
N VAL A 31 6.25 0.78 1.49
CA VAL A 31 6.02 2.05 0.79
C VAL A 31 4.76 2.74 1.33
N ALA A 32 3.65 2.02 1.43
CA ALA A 32 2.41 2.61 1.95
C ALA A 32 2.53 3.03 3.41
N LEU A 33 3.21 2.23 4.26
CA LEU A 33 3.45 2.57 5.66
C LEU A 33 4.23 3.88 5.81
N GLN A 34 5.36 4.02 5.11
CA GLN A 34 6.17 5.23 5.14
C GLN A 34 5.43 6.43 4.55
N TYR A 35 4.67 6.23 3.47
CA TYR A 35 3.88 7.30 2.89
C TYR A 35 2.79 7.79 3.83
N ILE A 36 2.01 6.87 4.42
CA ILE A 36 0.93 7.21 5.36
C ILE A 36 1.49 7.95 6.56
N GLU A 37 2.62 7.51 7.12
CA GLU A 37 3.28 8.17 8.26
C GLU A 37 3.67 9.61 7.94
N ALA A 38 4.28 9.85 6.79
CA ALA A 38 4.65 11.19 6.36
C ALA A 38 3.42 12.05 6.08
N TRP A 39 2.38 11.46 5.47
CA TRP A 39 1.14 12.15 5.14
C TRP A 39 0.39 12.62 6.39
N ILE A 40 0.20 11.75 7.39
CA ILE A 40 -0.43 12.13 8.66
C ILE A 40 0.47 13.08 9.49
N SER A 41 1.75 13.17 9.16
CA SER A 41 2.68 14.17 9.70
C SER A 41 2.67 15.49 8.92
N GLY A 42 1.77 15.65 7.94
CA GLY A 42 1.60 16.86 7.16
C GLY A 42 2.46 16.97 5.89
N ASN A 43 3.16 15.90 5.48
CA ASN A 43 3.95 15.87 4.25
C ASN A 43 3.39 14.85 3.23
N GLY A 44 2.80 15.36 2.15
CA GLY A 44 2.25 14.52 1.07
C GLY A 44 3.21 14.18 -0.07
N CYS A 45 4.46 14.66 -0.03
CA CYS A 45 5.48 14.46 -1.08
C CYS A 45 6.71 13.82 -0.43
N VAL A 46 6.87 12.51 -0.60
CA VAL A 46 7.72 11.71 0.30
C VAL A 46 8.78 10.95 -0.51
N PRO A 47 10.07 11.21 -0.29
CA PRO A 47 11.12 10.42 -0.92
C PRO A 47 11.21 9.04 -0.24
N ILE A 48 10.84 7.97 -0.95
CA ILE A 48 10.89 6.58 -0.46
C ILE A 48 11.70 5.76 -1.47
N TYR A 49 12.74 5.06 -1.00
CA TYR A 49 13.65 4.24 -1.83
C TYR A 49 14.18 4.94 -3.10
N GLY A 50 14.39 6.26 -3.05
CA GLY A 50 14.91 7.04 -4.16
C GLY A 50 13.86 7.52 -5.18
N LEU A 51 12.58 7.23 -4.94
CA LEU A 51 11.44 7.72 -5.73
C LEU A 51 10.67 8.77 -4.94
N MET A 52 10.04 9.71 -5.65
CA MET A 52 9.16 10.71 -5.05
C MET A 52 7.74 10.19 -5.08
N GLU A 53 7.26 9.71 -3.94
CA GLU A 53 5.95 9.08 -3.82
C GLU A 53 4.87 10.10 -3.42
N ASP A 54 3.68 9.88 -3.97
CA ASP A 54 2.45 10.60 -3.64
C ASP A 54 1.36 9.62 -3.16
N ALA A 55 0.16 10.16 -2.93
CA ALA A 55 -0.95 9.38 -2.37
C ALA A 55 -1.35 8.22 -3.28
N ALA A 56 -1.21 8.36 -4.60
CA ALA A 56 -1.59 7.32 -5.54
C ALA A 56 -0.75 6.05 -5.34
N THR A 57 0.52 6.18 -4.95
CA THR A 57 1.38 5.02 -4.64
C THR A 57 0.88 4.24 -3.43
N ALA A 58 0.48 4.94 -2.36
CA ALA A 58 -0.10 4.28 -1.19
C ALA A 58 -1.49 3.68 -1.51
N GLU A 59 -2.29 4.35 -2.35
CA GLU A 59 -3.60 3.85 -2.78
C GLU A 59 -3.49 2.56 -3.59
N ILE A 60 -2.60 2.48 -4.59
CA ILE A 60 -2.45 1.24 -5.37
C ILE A 60 -1.88 0.12 -4.51
N SER A 61 -0.96 0.44 -3.60
CA SER A 61 -0.36 -0.53 -2.68
C SER A 61 -1.41 -1.20 -1.78
N ARG A 62 -2.26 -0.40 -1.11
CA ARG A 62 -3.31 -0.94 -0.22
C ARG A 62 -4.48 -1.57 -0.99
N ALA A 63 -4.89 -1.00 -2.12
CA ALA A 63 -5.99 -1.52 -2.92
C ALA A 63 -5.66 -2.87 -3.59
N SER A 64 -4.42 -3.05 -4.05
CA SER A 64 -3.95 -4.33 -4.62
C SER A 64 -4.02 -5.46 -3.60
N ILE A 65 -3.51 -5.22 -2.38
CA ILE A 65 -3.56 -6.20 -1.28
C ILE A 65 -5.01 -6.50 -0.89
N TRP A 66 -5.85 -5.46 -0.74
CA TRP A 66 -7.28 -5.62 -0.47
C TRP A 66 -7.96 -6.51 -1.51
N GLN A 67 -7.69 -6.30 -2.79
CA GLN A 67 -8.25 -7.10 -3.88
C GLN A 67 -7.82 -8.57 -3.77
N TRP A 68 -6.56 -8.84 -3.42
CA TRP A 68 -6.07 -10.21 -3.25
C TRP A 68 -6.75 -10.93 -2.09
N ILE A 69 -6.95 -10.24 -0.96
CA ILE A 69 -7.72 -10.75 0.18
C ILE A 69 -9.15 -11.05 -0.24
N GLN A 70 -9.82 -10.09 -0.88
CA GLN A 70 -11.25 -10.19 -1.20
C GLN A 70 -11.56 -11.31 -2.20
N HIS A 71 -10.65 -11.56 -3.13
CA HIS A 71 -10.81 -12.63 -4.12
C HIS A 71 -10.06 -13.93 -3.75
N GLY A 72 -9.56 -14.03 -2.51
CA GLY A 72 -8.90 -15.23 -1.99
C GLY A 72 -7.72 -15.69 -2.85
N LYS A 73 -6.96 -14.75 -3.43
CA LYS A 73 -5.84 -15.03 -4.33
C LYS A 73 -4.64 -15.60 -3.59
N SER A 74 -3.84 -16.40 -4.29
CA SER A 74 -2.53 -16.86 -3.80
C SER A 74 -1.39 -16.04 -4.39
N LEU A 75 -0.33 -15.95 -3.61
CA LEU A 75 0.99 -15.50 -4.03
C LEU A 75 1.68 -16.57 -4.90
N ASP A 76 2.78 -16.19 -5.53
CA ASP A 76 3.70 -17.03 -6.30
C ASP A 76 4.20 -18.25 -5.53
N ASN A 77 4.42 -18.10 -4.23
CA ASN A 77 4.83 -19.17 -3.32
C ASN A 77 3.68 -20.12 -2.91
N GLY A 78 2.46 -19.90 -3.40
CA GLY A 78 1.27 -20.70 -3.12
C GLY A 78 0.49 -20.31 -1.87
N GLN A 79 1.00 -19.41 -1.02
CA GLN A 79 0.29 -18.93 0.16
C GLN A 79 -0.93 -18.10 -0.23
N GLN A 80 -2.07 -18.38 0.38
CA GLN A 80 -3.28 -17.60 0.18
C GLN A 80 -3.19 -16.26 0.93
N VAL A 81 -3.49 -15.17 0.24
CA VAL A 81 -3.54 -13.84 0.83
C VAL A 81 -4.81 -13.73 1.68
N THR A 82 -4.62 -13.53 2.98
CA THR A 82 -5.69 -13.37 3.98
C THR A 82 -5.43 -12.14 4.84
N LYS A 83 -6.45 -11.67 5.57
CA LYS A 83 -6.29 -10.57 6.54
C LYS A 83 -5.18 -10.88 7.56
N ALA A 84 -5.15 -12.10 8.09
CA ALA A 84 -4.14 -12.54 9.05
C ALA A 84 -2.73 -12.60 8.46
N LEU A 85 -2.58 -13.05 7.21
CA LEU A 85 -1.27 -13.06 6.53
C LEU A 85 -0.76 -11.62 6.34
N PHE A 86 -1.63 -10.73 5.86
CA PHE A 86 -1.30 -9.32 5.70
C PHE A 86 -0.90 -8.66 7.02
N GLU A 87 -1.65 -8.87 8.11
CA GLU A 87 -1.31 -8.32 9.43
C GLU A 87 0.04 -8.84 9.95
N THR A 88 0.36 -10.11 9.69
CA THR A 88 1.67 -10.68 10.00
C THR A 88 2.78 -9.97 9.23
N TYR A 89 2.64 -9.85 7.91
CA TYR A 89 3.62 -9.14 7.10
C TYR A 89 3.72 -7.66 7.47
N LEU A 90 2.63 -6.99 7.81
CA LEU A 90 2.66 -5.61 8.28
C LEU A 90 3.53 -5.46 9.53
N GLN A 91 3.41 -6.35 10.50
CA GLN A 91 4.26 -6.32 11.70
C GLN A 91 5.73 -6.57 11.39
N GLU A 92 6.03 -7.53 10.51
CA GLU A 92 7.39 -7.81 10.06
C GLU A 92 8.01 -6.61 9.32
N GLU A 93 7.25 -6.00 8.41
CA GLU A 93 7.71 -4.86 7.62
C GLU A 93 7.83 -3.57 8.45
N VAL A 94 7.05 -3.41 9.53
CA VAL A 94 7.25 -2.33 10.51
C VAL A 94 8.64 -2.43 11.14
N GLU A 95 9.08 -3.64 11.52
CA GLU A 95 10.43 -3.85 12.08
C GLU A 95 11.52 -3.59 11.03
N VAL A 96 11.28 -3.94 9.77
CA VAL A 96 12.20 -3.60 8.66
C VAL A 96 12.32 -2.08 8.51
N VAL A 97 11.20 -1.37 8.40
CA VAL A 97 11.19 0.09 8.26
C VAL A 97 11.86 0.75 9.46
N LYS A 98 11.62 0.25 10.68
CA LYS A 98 12.28 0.73 11.89
C LYS A 98 13.81 0.62 11.81
N GLN A 99 14.33 -0.47 11.26
CA GLN A 99 15.77 -0.65 11.03
C GLN A 99 16.30 0.28 9.93
N GLU A 100 15.54 0.49 8.86
CA GLU A 100 15.93 1.33 7.72
C GLU A 100 15.99 2.83 8.08
N VAL A 101 14.99 3.33 8.81
CA VAL A 101 14.90 4.76 9.18
C VAL A 101 15.69 5.10 10.44
N GLY A 102 15.99 4.08 11.27
CA GLY A 102 16.67 4.21 12.55
C GLY A 102 15.73 4.50 13.72
N GLU A 103 16.15 4.06 14.92
CA GLU A 103 15.32 4.11 16.15
C GLU A 103 14.81 5.52 16.48
N GLU A 104 15.67 6.54 16.37
CA GLU A 104 15.32 7.93 16.70
C GLU A 104 14.21 8.47 15.77
N ARG A 105 14.34 8.25 14.46
CA ARG A 105 13.32 8.67 13.48
C ARG A 105 12.02 7.89 13.63
N TYR A 106 12.11 6.60 13.96
CA TYR A 106 10.95 5.78 14.20
C TYR A 106 10.17 6.25 15.43
N GLN A 107 10.86 6.48 16.55
CA GLN A 107 10.25 6.95 17.81
C GLN A 107 9.69 8.38 17.71
N ALA A 108 10.34 9.25 16.94
CA ALA A 108 9.85 10.60 16.69
C ALA A 108 8.71 10.66 15.65
N GLY A 109 8.50 9.57 14.90
CA GLY A 109 7.50 9.46 13.84
C GLY A 109 6.14 8.95 14.32
N ARG A 110 5.19 8.90 13.39
CA ARG A 110 3.82 8.40 13.62
C ARG A 110 3.60 7.00 13.03
N PHE A 111 4.63 6.15 13.05
CA PHE A 111 4.60 4.84 12.37
C PHE A 111 3.56 3.86 12.95
N GLU A 112 3.32 3.90 14.26
CA GLU A 112 2.29 3.05 14.90
C GLU A 112 0.88 3.41 14.41
N GLU A 113 0.58 4.70 14.33
CA GLU A 113 -0.70 5.20 13.81
C GLU A 113 -0.85 4.92 12.32
N ALA A 114 0.24 5.07 11.56
CA ALA A 114 0.27 4.72 10.14
C ALA A 114 -0.01 3.23 9.90
N ALA A 115 0.60 2.34 10.69
CA ALA A 115 0.35 0.91 10.62
C ALA A 115 -1.10 0.57 10.97
N GLN A 116 -1.66 1.19 12.01
CA GLN A 116 -3.07 1.00 12.39
C GLN A 116 -4.03 1.47 11.30
N LEU A 117 -3.78 2.64 10.70
CA LEU A 117 -4.59 3.16 9.61
C LEU A 117 -4.49 2.27 8.37
N MET A 118 -3.28 1.83 8.00
CA MET A 118 -3.07 0.91 6.89
C MET A 118 -3.79 -0.42 7.11
N ALA A 119 -3.72 -0.98 8.33
CA ALA A 119 -4.42 -2.20 8.69
C ALA A 119 -5.92 -2.05 8.52
N LYS A 120 -6.50 -1.01 9.11
CA LYS A 120 -7.93 -0.70 9.02
C LYS A 120 -8.42 -0.59 7.57
N LEU A 121 -7.66 0.07 6.71
CA LEU A 121 -8.05 0.28 5.31
C LEU A 121 -7.91 -0.97 4.46
N THR A 122 -6.89 -1.78 4.71
CA THR A 122 -6.57 -2.95 3.88
C THR A 122 -7.39 -4.17 4.26
N THR A 123 -7.83 -4.28 5.52
CA THR A 123 -8.61 -5.43 6.02
C THR A 123 -10.11 -5.15 6.15
N SER A 124 -10.59 -3.97 5.74
CA SER A 124 -12.02 -3.63 5.66
C SER A 124 -12.76 -4.54 4.67
N ASP A 125 -14.03 -4.84 4.97
CA ASP A 125 -14.89 -5.64 4.07
C ASP A 125 -15.28 -4.86 2.79
N GLU A 126 -15.40 -3.54 2.91
CA GLU A 126 -15.60 -2.64 1.77
C GLU A 126 -14.30 -1.90 1.44
N LEU A 127 -14.02 -1.75 0.14
CA LEU A 127 -12.90 -0.94 -0.32
C LEU A 127 -13.23 0.54 -0.12
N THR A 128 -12.63 1.16 0.88
CA THR A 128 -12.70 2.62 1.06
C THR A 128 -12.22 3.31 -0.22
N ASN A 129 -12.95 4.31 -0.72
CA ASN A 129 -12.61 4.98 -1.98
C ASN A 129 -11.25 5.67 -1.94
N PHE A 130 -10.95 6.37 -0.84
CA PHE A 130 -9.70 7.12 -0.68
C PHE A 130 -9.17 6.97 0.75
N LEU A 131 -7.88 6.64 0.90
CA LEU A 131 -7.17 6.60 2.18
C LEU A 131 -7.14 7.97 2.85
N THR A 132 -7.16 9.04 2.05
CA THR A 132 -7.07 10.41 2.55
C THR A 132 -8.29 10.78 3.39
N VAL A 133 -9.49 10.29 3.07
CA VAL A 133 -10.73 10.61 3.82
C VAL A 133 -10.60 10.26 5.31
N PRO A 134 -10.28 9.01 5.70
CA PRO A 134 -10.01 8.68 7.10
C PRO A 134 -8.64 9.19 7.59
N GLY A 135 -7.69 9.44 6.69
CA GLY A 135 -6.43 10.09 7.04
C GLY A 135 -6.61 11.52 7.53
N TYR A 136 -7.54 12.28 6.96
CA TYR A 136 -7.78 13.69 7.30
C TYR A 136 -8.13 13.89 8.78
N ASP A 137 -8.71 12.89 9.44
CA ASP A 137 -8.99 12.92 10.89
C ASP A 137 -7.71 13.00 11.76
N TYR A 138 -6.53 12.73 11.19
CA TYR A 138 -5.21 12.78 11.84
C TYR A 138 -4.49 14.12 11.63
N LEU A 139 -5.06 15.01 10.81
CA LEU A 139 -4.54 16.34 10.51
C LEU A 139 -5.33 17.38 11.29
N ASP A 140 -4.63 18.34 11.90
CA ASP A 140 -5.23 19.50 12.57
C ASP A 140 -5.64 20.60 11.57
#